data_AF-A0A4V1SJQ4-F1
#
_entry.id   AF-A0A4V1SJQ4-F1
#
_cell.length_a   1.000
_cell.length_b   1.000
_cell.length_c   1.000
_cell.angle_alpha   90.00
_cell.angle_beta   90.00
_cell.angle_gamma   90.00
#
_symmetry.space_group_name_H-M   'P 1'
#
loop_
_entity.id
_entity.type
_entity.pdbx_description
1 polymer ?
#
loop_
_entity_poly.entity_id
_entity_poly.type
_entity_poly.pdbx_seq_one_letter_code
_entity_poly.pdbx_strand_id
1 'polypeptide(L)'
;MPKYIVHQDGWFFEWSTVVDAPTTFGMKLDEFKEYYRDHYGSEGMRELGERLDRAITKGTSSFMDTSGQSLMDGFNRAGYRETYLSIPEIVRIYCVERREPVEGEGEVIQHED
;
A
#
# COMPACT_ATOMS: atom_id res chain seq x y z
N MET A 1 4.67 6.87 -13.05
CA MET A 1 4.54 7.56 -11.74
C MET A 1 5.07 6.64 -10.66
N PRO A 2 5.77 7.15 -9.64
CA PRO A 2 6.36 6.31 -8.61
C PRO A 2 5.26 5.62 -7.79
N LYS A 3 5.35 4.30 -7.68
CA LYS A 3 4.60 3.53 -6.69
C LYS A 3 5.41 3.44 -5.40
N TYR A 4 4.76 3.62 -4.27
CA TYR A 4 5.38 3.47 -2.96
C TYR A 4 5.27 2.02 -2.50
N ILE A 5 6.31 1.49 -1.88
CA ILE A 5 6.22 0.21 -1.17
C ILE A 5 5.69 0.53 0.22
N VAL A 6 4.60 -0.10 0.61
CA VAL A 6 4.03 0.00 1.95
C VAL A 6 4.30 -1.30 2.69
N HIS A 7 4.67 -1.20 3.96
CA HIS A 7 4.81 -2.33 4.86
C HIS A 7 3.89 -2.15 6.07
N GLN A 8 2.95 -3.08 6.24
CA GLN A 8 1.99 -3.06 7.33
C GLN A 8 1.75 -4.50 7.81
N ASP A 9 1.85 -4.74 9.12
CA ASP A 9 1.57 -6.03 9.76
C ASP A 9 2.26 -7.25 9.09
N GLY A 10 3.48 -7.06 8.60
CA GLY A 10 4.25 -8.10 7.92
C GLY A 10 3.83 -8.38 6.47
N TRP A 11 3.04 -7.48 5.87
CA TRP A 11 2.65 -7.50 4.46
C TRP A 11 3.32 -6.36 3.70
N PHE A 12 3.71 -6.64 2.47
CA PHE A 12 4.25 -5.69 1.51
C PHE A 12 3.31 -5.54 0.32
N PHE A 13 3.01 -4.30 -0.07
CA PHE A 13 2.22 -4.01 -1.26
C PHE A 13 2.64 -2.67 -1.87
N GLU A 14 2.26 -2.45 -3.13
CA GLU A 14 2.50 -1.18 -3.79
C GLU A 14 1.30 -0.25 -3.65
N TRP A 15 1.53 0.98 -3.21
CA TRP A 15 0.55 2.07 -3.18
C TRP A 15 0.78 3.05 -4.32
N SER A 16 -0.30 3.55 -4.91
CA SER A 16 -0.24 4.62 -5.90
C SER A 16 -1.04 5.82 -5.42
N THR A 17 -0.42 7.00 -5.37
CA THR A 17 -1.08 8.29 -5.11
C THR A 17 -1.75 8.88 -6.36
N VAL A 18 -2.01 8.05 -7.36
CA VAL A 18 -2.73 8.42 -8.60
C VAL A 18 -4.16 7.92 -8.52
N VAL A 19 -4.29 6.67 -8.07
CA VAL A 19 -5.57 6.01 -7.80
C VAL A 19 -5.86 5.99 -6.29
N ASP A 20 -4.96 6.51 -5.47
CA ASP A 20 -5.06 6.60 -4.01
C ASP A 20 -5.36 5.25 -3.35
N ALA A 21 -4.78 4.16 -3.86
CA ALA A 21 -5.11 2.79 -3.44
C ALA A 21 -3.94 1.81 -3.63
N PRO A 22 -4.01 0.59 -3.02
CA PRO A 22 -3.11 -0.50 -3.37
C PRO A 22 -3.23 -0.86 -4.85
N THR A 23 -2.10 -1.10 -5.50
CA THR A 23 -2.02 -1.56 -6.90
C THR A 23 -1.56 -3.02 -6.99
N THR A 24 -1.30 -3.64 -5.84
CA THR A 24 -1.03 -5.06 -5.69
C THR A 24 -1.71 -5.56 -4.42
N PHE A 25 -1.99 -6.86 -4.34
CA PHE A 25 -2.31 -7.49 -3.07
C PHE A 25 -1.09 -7.59 -2.16
N GLY A 26 -1.36 -7.78 -0.86
CA GLY A 26 -0.32 -7.94 0.15
C GLY A 26 0.46 -9.24 -0.02
N MET A 27 1.79 -9.12 -0.04
CA MET A 27 2.73 -10.21 -0.20
C MET A 27 3.63 -10.35 1.03
N LYS A 28 4.16 -11.54 1.28
CA LYS A 28 5.29 -11.68 2.22
C LYS A 28 6.58 -11.16 1.57
N LEU A 29 7.60 -10.87 2.38
CA LEU A 29 8.83 -10.22 1.90
C LEU A 29 9.48 -10.96 0.71
N ASP A 30 9.57 -12.28 0.76
CA ASP A 30 10.21 -13.06 -0.31
C ASP A 30 9.35 -13.09 -1.58
N GLU A 31 8.03 -13.29 -1.44
CA GLU A 31 7.04 -13.17 -2.53
C GLU A 31 7.10 -11.78 -3.18
N PHE A 32 7.22 -10.72 -2.37
CA PHE A 32 7.32 -9.35 -2.86
C PHE A 32 8.63 -9.11 -3.64
N LYS A 33 9.77 -9.66 -3.18
CA LYS A 33 11.05 -9.56 -3.90
C LYS A 33 11.01 -10.29 -5.24
N GLU A 34 10.35 -11.45 -5.29
CA GLU A 34 10.14 -12.19 -6.53
C GLU A 34 9.25 -11.40 -7.49
N TYR A 35 8.09 -10.92 -7.03
CA TYR A 35 7.23 -10.01 -7.80
C TYR A 35 8.02 -8.81 -8.34
N TYR A 36 8.83 -8.17 -7.50
CA TYR A 36 9.57 -6.97 -7.88
C TYR A 36 10.61 -7.25 -8.98
N ARG A 37 11.30 -8.39 -8.86
CA ARG A 37 12.27 -8.85 -9.86
C ARG A 37 11.58 -9.11 -11.20
N ASP A 38 10.43 -9.78 -11.17
CA ASP A 38 9.70 -10.16 -12.38
C ASP A 38 9.08 -8.94 -13.06
N HIS A 39 8.55 -7.99 -12.29
CA HIS A 39 7.84 -6.83 -12.82
C HIS A 39 8.76 -5.67 -13.24
N TYR A 40 9.86 -5.44 -12.52
CA TYR A 40 10.75 -4.29 -12.74
C TYR A 40 12.17 -4.65 -13.18
N GLY A 41 12.51 -5.94 -13.21
CA GLY A 41 13.81 -6.42 -13.68
C GLY A 41 15.00 -5.92 -12.85
N SER A 42 16.19 -5.94 -13.46
CA SER A 42 17.45 -5.58 -12.79
C SER A 42 17.49 -4.13 -12.30
N GLU A 43 16.90 -3.20 -13.05
CA GLU A 43 16.86 -1.78 -12.68
C GLU A 43 16.02 -1.55 -11.42
N GLY A 44 14.84 -2.18 -11.33
CA GLY A 44 14.02 -2.10 -10.13
C GLY A 44 14.71 -2.68 -8.90
N MET A 45 15.43 -3.80 -9.09
CA MET A 45 16.13 -4.48 -8.00
C MET A 45 17.29 -3.67 -7.43
N ARG A 46 17.89 -2.75 -8.20
CA ARG A 46 19.05 -1.95 -7.78
C ARG A 46 18.76 -1.10 -6.54
N GLU A 47 17.57 -0.51 -6.48
CA GLU A 47 17.15 0.39 -5.39
C GLU A 47 16.17 -0.28 -4.41
N LEU A 48 15.81 -1.54 -4.66
CA LEU A 48 14.80 -2.23 -3.87
C LEU A 48 15.20 -2.37 -2.40
N GLY A 49 16.46 -2.67 -2.11
CA GLY A 49 16.96 -2.83 -0.73
C GLY A 49 16.68 -1.61 0.13
N GLU A 50 17.16 -0.43 -0.31
CA GLU A 50 16.95 0.82 0.42
C GLU A 50 15.47 1.20 0.55
N ARG A 51 14.66 0.88 -0.45
CA ARG A 51 13.21 1.13 -0.42
C ARG A 51 12.50 0.22 0.59
N LEU A 52 12.89 -1.05 0.65
CA LEU A 52 12.39 -2.00 1.64
C LEU A 52 12.81 -1.59 3.05
N ASP A 53 14.06 -1.15 3.26
CA ASP A 53 14.53 -0.70 4.56
C ASP A 53 13.72 0.50 5.07
N ARG A 54 13.41 1.46 4.19
CA ARG A 54 12.50 2.56 4.53
C ARG A 54 11.09 2.07 4.85
N ALA A 55 10.54 1.20 4.02
CA ALA A 55 9.20 0.64 4.24
C ALA A 55 9.13 -0.12 5.56
N ILE A 56 10.11 -0.96 5.89
CA ILE A 56 10.16 -1.71 7.15
C ILE A 56 10.25 -0.76 8.35
N THR A 57 11.05 0.30 8.24
CA THR A 57 11.31 1.24 9.34
C THR A 57 10.17 2.21 9.59
N LYS A 58 9.54 2.72 8.53
CA LYS A 58 8.53 3.81 8.61
C LYS A 58 7.11 3.36 8.22
N GLY A 59 6.97 2.20 7.60
CA GLY A 59 5.72 1.73 6.98
C GLY A 59 5.56 2.13 5.51
N THR A 60 6.44 2.97 4.95
CA THR A 60 6.40 3.37 3.53
C THR A 60 7.81 3.62 2.97
N SER A 61 8.02 3.38 1.68
CA SER A 61 9.26 3.73 0.99
C SER A 61 9.34 5.20 0.56
N SER A 62 8.30 6.00 0.82
CA SER A 62 8.28 7.43 0.54
C SER A 62 9.42 8.16 1.24
N PHE A 63 9.99 9.16 0.57
CA PHE A 63 10.96 10.08 1.19
C PHE A 63 10.28 11.22 1.94
N MET A 64 9.06 11.57 1.54
CA MET A 64 8.33 12.73 2.06
C MET A 64 7.49 12.37 3.28
N ASP A 65 6.87 11.20 3.26
CA ASP A 65 5.97 10.77 4.32
C ASP A 65 6.75 10.19 5.51
N THR A 66 6.27 10.52 6.70
CA THR A 66 6.88 10.08 7.96
C THR A 66 6.43 8.69 8.38
N SER A 67 5.28 8.22 7.86
CA SER A 67 4.75 6.88 8.11
C SER A 67 3.86 6.36 6.99
N GLY A 68 3.56 5.04 7.00
CA GLY A 68 2.53 4.45 6.14
C GLY A 68 1.14 5.08 6.35
N GLN A 69 0.79 5.40 7.59
CA GLN A 69 -0.45 6.12 7.92
C GLN A 69 -0.47 7.52 7.28
N SER A 70 0.61 8.30 7.40
CA SER A 70 0.71 9.64 6.80
C SER A 70 0.55 9.61 5.28
N LEU A 71 1.07 8.56 4.62
CA LEU A 71 0.88 8.38 3.18
C LEU A 71 -0.60 8.16 2.82
N MET A 72 -1.32 7.38 3.64
CA MET A 72 -2.70 6.98 3.36
C MET A 72 -3.73 8.03 3.81
N ASP A 73 -3.48 8.80 4.88
CA ASP A 73 -4.40 9.81 5.42
C ASP A 73 -4.77 10.89 4.40
N GLY A 74 -3.83 11.28 3.53
CA GLY A 74 -4.08 12.29 2.49
C GLY A 74 -4.66 11.73 1.20
N PHE A 75 -4.56 10.42 0.97
CA PHE A 75 -4.71 9.80 -0.35
C PHE A 75 -5.21 8.36 -0.24
N ASN A 76 -6.48 8.17 0.16
CA ASN A 76 -7.06 6.84 0.33
C ASN A 76 -8.45 6.72 -0.29
N ARG A 77 -8.51 6.14 -1.48
CA ARG A 77 -9.72 5.76 -2.22
C ARG A 77 -9.77 4.25 -2.43
N ALA A 78 -9.21 3.50 -1.48
CA ALA A 78 -9.07 2.05 -1.57
C ALA A 78 -10.38 1.28 -1.34
N GLY A 79 -11.48 1.97 -1.02
CA GLY A 79 -12.78 1.36 -0.78
C GLY A 79 -13.63 1.22 -2.04
N TYR A 80 -14.79 0.56 -1.88
CA TYR A 80 -15.73 0.35 -2.97
C TYR A 80 -16.21 1.68 -3.56
N ARG A 81 -16.04 1.86 -4.87
CA ARG A 81 -16.34 3.13 -5.57
C ARG A 81 -15.58 4.33 -4.98
N GLU A 82 -14.30 4.16 -4.70
CA GLU A 82 -13.41 5.21 -4.20
C GLU A 82 -13.78 5.73 -2.79
N THR A 83 -14.47 4.93 -1.99
CA THR A 83 -14.63 5.22 -0.55
C THR A 83 -13.32 5.01 0.21
N TYR A 84 -13.33 5.37 1.49
CA TYR A 84 -12.16 5.29 2.37
C TYR A 84 -12.19 3.97 3.16
N LEU A 85 -11.04 3.27 3.22
CA LEU A 85 -10.85 2.13 4.12
C LEU A 85 -9.90 2.52 5.26
N SER A 86 -10.20 2.12 6.49
CA SER A 86 -9.20 2.18 7.55
C SER A 86 -7.99 1.27 7.25
N ILE A 87 -6.83 1.52 7.86
CA ILE A 87 -5.66 0.62 7.69
C ILE A 87 -6.00 -0.84 8.02
N PRO A 88 -6.70 -1.16 9.14
CA PRO A 88 -7.12 -2.53 9.41
C PRO A 88 -7.97 -3.14 8.29
N GLU A 89 -8.84 -2.37 7.66
CA GLU A 89 -9.63 -2.84 6.51
C GLU A 89 -8.77 -3.04 5.26
N ILE A 90 -7.80 -2.16 4.99
CA ILE A 90 -6.84 -2.35 3.89
C ILE A 90 -6.07 -3.66 4.09
N VAL A 91 -5.56 -3.90 5.30
CA VAL A 91 -4.85 -5.15 5.62
C VAL A 91 -5.77 -6.36 5.45
N ARG A 92 -6.99 -6.30 5.99
CA ARG A 92 -7.97 -7.39 5.84
C ARG A 92 -8.27 -7.68 4.37
N ILE A 93 -8.69 -6.68 3.61
CA ILE A 93 -9.23 -6.84 2.24
C ILE A 93 -8.11 -7.13 1.24
N TYR A 94 -7.07 -6.29 1.20
CA TYR A 94 -6.02 -6.39 0.17
C TYR A 94 -4.90 -7.37 0.52
N CYS A 95 -4.65 -7.63 1.81
CA CYS A 95 -3.53 -8.49 2.21
C CYS A 95 -3.96 -9.89 2.64
N VAL A 96 -4.98 -10.00 3.50
CA VAL A 96 -5.44 -11.29 4.04
C VAL A 96 -6.42 -11.97 3.09
N GLU A 97 -7.48 -11.28 2.68
CA GLU A 97 -8.52 -11.82 1.79
C GLU A 97 -8.13 -11.75 0.31
N ARG A 98 -7.19 -10.86 -0.04
CA ARG A 98 -6.65 -10.64 -1.40
C ARG A 98 -7.75 -10.50 -2.45
N ARG A 99 -8.67 -9.57 -2.21
CA ARG A 99 -9.79 -9.26 -3.12
C ARG A 99 -10.03 -7.76 -3.21
N GLU A 100 -10.89 -7.37 -4.15
CA GLU A 100 -11.41 -6.01 -4.25
C GLU A 100 -12.45 -5.74 -3.15
N PRO A 101 -12.58 -4.47 -2.69
CA PRO A 101 -13.60 -4.04 -1.75
C PRO A 101 -15.00 -4.16 -2.36
N VAL A 102 -16.00 -4.44 -1.52
CA VAL A 102 -17.41 -4.54 -1.93
C VAL A 102 -18.28 -3.49 -1.26
N GLU A 103 -19.50 -3.33 -1.77
CA GLU A 103 -20.49 -2.42 -1.20
C GLU A 103 -20.70 -2.70 0.29
N GLY A 104 -20.64 -1.64 1.10
CA GLY A 104 -20.77 -1.71 2.56
C GLY A 104 -19.47 -1.87 3.35
N GLU A 105 -18.30 -1.92 2.69
CA GLU A 105 -16.98 -1.85 3.34
C GLU A 105 -16.38 -0.45 3.28
N GLY A 106 -15.75 -0.01 4.38
CA GLY A 106 -15.28 1.35 4.59
C GLY A 106 -16.28 2.25 5.30
N GLU A 107 -15.77 3.26 6.00
CA GLU A 107 -16.61 4.30 6.63
C GLU A 107 -16.80 5.48 5.68
N VAL A 108 -18.01 6.05 5.67
CA VAL A 108 -18.22 7.43 5.22
C VAL A 108 -17.56 8.30 6.29
N ILE A 109 -16.29 8.67 6.10
CA ILE A 109 -15.68 9.71 6.94
C ILE A 109 -16.34 11.03 6.51
N GLN A 110 -17.51 11.33 7.09
CA GLN A 110 -18.00 12.70 7.15
C GLN A 110 -17.04 13.42 8.09
N HIS A 111 -16.04 14.09 7.53
CA HIS A 111 -15.47 15.23 8.22
C HIS A 111 -16.57 16.30 8.20
N GLU A 112 -17.31 16.42 9.31
CA GLU A 112 -18.05 17.65 9.60
C GLU A 112 -17.02 18.79 9.66
N ASP A 113 -17.28 19.85 8.88
CA ASP A 113 -16.54 21.11 8.85
C ASP A 113 -16.48 21.82 10.22
#